data_AF-A0A972M6W7-F1
#
_entry.id   AF-A0A972M6W7-F1
#
_cell.length_a   1.000
_cell.length_b   1.000
_cell.length_c   1.000
_cell.angle_alpha   90.00
_cell.angle_beta   90.00
_cell.angle_gamma   90.00
#
_symmetry.space_group_name_H-M   'P 1'
#
loop_
_entity.id
_entity.type
_entity.pdbx_description
1 polymer ?
#
loop_
_entity_poly.entity_id
_entity_poly.type
_entity_poly.pdbx_seq_one_letter_code
_entity_poly.pdbx_strand_id
1 'polypeptide(L)'
;MEFKVHIYKGHPSFFESKEAPYVEHDNVETYIESSFDYMTYGMEPEEKLFIEGFNYFVDYLLSDKDEYYLHEAKKAFAHLYNKMDEAKYMLGLIRIVEGRPDDAARFFEAIQDFTFPRFIQYYRVPTLVITTPEGKTFYSTPSKEGVQQILNLLKNLKN
;
A
#
# COMPACT_ATOMS: atom_id res chain seq x y z
N MET A 1 17.82 -0.51 -8.76
CA MET A 1 16.95 -0.38 -7.57
C MET A 1 15.74 -1.24 -7.82
N GLU A 2 15.32 -2.01 -6.83
CA GLU A 2 14.17 -2.91 -6.93
C GLU A 2 13.08 -2.42 -5.96
N PHE A 3 11.84 -2.34 -6.45
CA PHE A 3 10.68 -1.97 -5.65
C PHE A 3 9.80 -3.19 -5.41
N LYS A 4 9.46 -3.43 -4.15
CA LYS A 4 8.51 -4.45 -3.72
C LYS A 4 7.50 -3.84 -2.75
N VAL A 5 6.37 -4.52 -2.59
CA VAL A 5 5.40 -4.18 -1.55
C VAL A 5 5.23 -5.38 -0.64
N HIS A 6 5.50 -5.19 0.64
CA HIS A 6 5.22 -6.15 1.70
C HIS A 6 4.02 -5.64 2.50
N ILE A 7 3.06 -6.51 2.80
CA ILE A 7 1.93 -6.17 3.66
C ILE A 7 2.15 -6.89 4.99
N TYR A 8 2.48 -6.14 6.04
CA TYR A 8 2.63 -6.73 7.36
C TYR A 8 1.28 -6.83 8.08
N LYS A 9 1.08 -7.93 8.80
CA LYS A 9 -0.08 -8.17 9.66
C LYS A 9 0.25 -7.73 11.08
N GLY A 10 -0.45 -6.71 11.57
CA GLY A 10 -0.26 -6.15 12.90
C GLY A 10 -0.59 -4.65 12.97
N HIS A 11 -0.51 -4.09 14.17
CA HIS A 11 -0.83 -2.68 14.38
C HIS A 11 0.30 -1.81 13.81
N PRO A 12 0.01 -0.74 13.03
CA PRO A 12 1.03 0.10 12.40
C PRO A 12 2.09 0.64 13.35
N SER A 13 1.76 0.88 14.62
CA SER A 13 2.72 1.35 15.64
C SER A 13 3.88 0.40 15.94
N PHE A 14 3.80 -0.87 15.54
CA PHE A 14 4.89 -1.83 15.71
C PHE A 14 5.85 -1.88 14.50
N PHE A 15 5.54 -1.14 13.43
CA PHE A 15 6.31 -1.14 12.20
C PHE A 15 6.84 0.26 11.90
N GLU A 16 8.15 0.42 12.08
CA GLU A 16 8.84 1.68 11.81
C GLU A 16 9.42 1.69 10.41
N SER A 17 9.37 2.87 9.77
CA SER A 17 10.11 3.09 8.53
C SER A 17 11.61 3.16 8.83
N LYS A 18 12.42 2.28 8.22
CA LYS A 18 13.83 2.11 8.57
C LYS A 18 14.68 1.51 7.44
N GLU A 19 15.99 1.72 7.54
CA GLU A 19 17.00 0.93 6.82
C GLU A 19 17.29 -0.35 7.62
N ALA A 20 17.18 -1.52 6.98
CA ALA A 20 17.47 -2.81 7.59
C ALA A 20 17.88 -3.83 6.51
N PRO A 21 18.46 -4.99 6.86
CA PRO A 21 18.68 -6.06 5.89
C PRO A 21 17.39 -6.46 5.17
N TYR A 22 17.50 -6.89 3.92
CA TYR A 22 16.36 -7.45 3.20
C TYR A 22 15.88 -8.72 3.90
N VAL A 23 14.58 -8.80 4.12
CA VAL A 23 13.88 -9.98 4.61
C VAL A 23 12.79 -10.29 3.61
N GLU A 24 12.85 -11.49 3.03
CA GLU A 24 11.79 -11.97 2.15
C GLU A 24 10.49 -12.10 2.93
N HIS A 25 9.39 -11.68 2.32
CA HIS A 25 8.08 -11.65 2.95
C HIS A 25 7.03 -12.14 1.97
N ASP A 26 6.21 -13.07 2.41
CA ASP A 26 5.09 -13.60 1.65
C ASP A 26 3.77 -12.95 2.12
N ASN A 27 2.96 -12.50 1.17
CA ASN A 27 1.71 -11.79 1.44
C ASN A 27 0.50 -12.73 1.64
N VAL A 28 0.69 -14.06 1.67
CA VAL A 28 -0.41 -15.06 1.67
C VAL A 28 -1.46 -14.80 2.76
N GLU A 29 -1.07 -14.41 3.97
CA GLU A 29 -2.00 -14.22 5.10
C GLU A 29 -2.43 -12.76 5.34
N THR A 30 -2.36 -11.94 4.29
CA THR A 30 -2.52 -10.48 4.42
C THR A 30 -3.86 -9.94 3.93
N TYR A 31 -4.77 -10.81 3.47
CA TYR A 31 -6.14 -10.44 3.16
C TYR A 31 -6.85 -9.78 4.34
N ILE A 32 -7.69 -8.79 4.07
CA ILE A 32 -8.63 -8.27 5.04
C ILE A 32 -9.85 -9.19 5.04
N GLU A 33 -10.04 -9.88 6.16
CA GLU A 33 -11.18 -10.76 6.40
C GLU A 33 -12.26 -10.02 7.18
N SER A 34 -13.52 -10.26 6.81
CA SER A 34 -14.66 -9.69 7.48
C SER A 34 -15.81 -10.70 7.51
N SER A 35 -16.66 -10.64 8.54
CA SER A 35 -17.79 -11.57 8.64
C SER A 35 -18.85 -11.24 7.60
N PHE A 36 -19.53 -12.27 7.09
CA PHE A 36 -20.59 -12.12 6.09
C PHE A 36 -21.70 -11.16 6.55
N ASP A 37 -22.14 -11.31 7.81
CA ASP A 37 -23.19 -10.47 8.39
C ASP A 37 -22.76 -9.00 8.47
N TYR A 38 -21.50 -8.75 8.84
CA TYR A 38 -21.00 -7.37 8.89
C TYR A 38 -20.90 -6.77 7.49
N MET A 39 -20.34 -7.50 6.52
CA MET A 39 -20.28 -7.06 5.12
C MET A 39 -21.66 -6.79 4.50
N THR A 40 -22.71 -7.47 4.98
CA THR A 40 -24.06 -7.36 4.42
C THR A 40 -24.88 -6.24 5.07
N TYR A 41 -24.76 -6.06 6.38
CA TYR A 41 -25.69 -5.21 7.14
C TYR A 41 -25.03 -4.08 7.92
N GLY A 42 -23.73 -4.15 8.16
CA GLY A 42 -23.03 -3.23 9.08
C GLY A 42 -21.86 -2.46 8.46
N MET A 43 -21.50 -2.75 7.22
CA MET A 43 -20.33 -2.17 6.56
C MET A 43 -20.75 -1.04 5.62
N GLU A 44 -20.15 0.13 5.83
CA GLU A 44 -20.34 1.27 4.93
C GLU A 44 -19.80 0.97 3.52
N PRO A 45 -20.44 1.49 2.46
CA PRO A 45 -20.03 1.19 1.07
C PRO A 45 -18.56 1.51 0.77
N GLU A 46 -18.03 2.61 1.31
CA GLU A 46 -16.63 3.00 1.13
C GLU A 46 -15.66 2.01 1.77
N GLU A 47 -16.03 1.46 2.92
CA GLU A 47 -15.23 0.47 3.64
C GLU A 47 -15.20 -0.84 2.89
N LYS A 48 -16.36 -1.29 2.41
CA LYS A 48 -16.46 -2.47 1.57
C LYS A 48 -15.58 -2.37 0.33
N LEU A 49 -15.67 -1.23 -0.37
CA LEU A 49 -14.89 -1.00 -1.58
C LEU A 49 -13.39 -0.92 -1.28
N PHE A 50 -13.01 -0.40 -0.11
CA PHE A 50 -11.61 -0.38 0.33
C PHE A 50 -11.07 -1.81 0.53
N ILE A 51 -11.83 -2.65 1.23
CA ILE A 51 -11.47 -4.06 1.47
C ILE A 51 -11.35 -4.83 0.15
N GLU A 52 -12.33 -4.66 -0.75
CA GLU A 52 -12.30 -5.29 -2.07
C GLU A 52 -11.05 -4.87 -2.87
N GLY A 53 -10.79 -3.56 -2.95
CA GLY A 53 -9.60 -3.04 -3.63
C GLY A 53 -8.28 -3.52 -3.00
N PHE A 54 -8.24 -3.59 -1.67
CA PHE A 54 -7.09 -4.09 -0.93
C PHE A 54 -6.84 -5.58 -1.20
N ASN A 55 -7.87 -6.40 -1.15
CA ASN A 55 -7.75 -7.84 -1.38
C ASN A 55 -7.39 -8.15 -2.84
N TYR A 56 -7.93 -7.40 -3.81
CA TYR A 56 -7.44 -7.51 -5.19
C TYR A 56 -5.97 -7.11 -5.33
N PHE A 57 -5.51 -6.12 -4.57
CA PHE A 57 -4.08 -5.80 -4.60
C PHE A 57 -3.22 -6.91 -3.97
N VAL A 58 -3.70 -7.57 -2.91
CA VAL A 58 -3.06 -8.77 -2.35
C VAL A 58 -3.02 -9.88 -3.40
N ASP A 59 -4.13 -10.17 -4.08
CA ASP A 59 -4.19 -11.16 -5.16
C ASP A 59 -3.16 -10.87 -6.26
N TYR A 60 -3.02 -9.60 -6.67
CA TYR A 60 -1.99 -9.20 -7.63
C TYR A 60 -0.57 -9.52 -7.13
N LEU A 61 -0.26 -9.21 -5.86
CA LEU A 61 1.07 -9.46 -5.26
C LEU A 61 1.39 -10.96 -5.11
N LEU A 62 0.36 -11.80 -4.98
CA LEU A 62 0.49 -13.26 -4.86
C LEU A 62 0.42 -13.99 -6.19
N SER A 63 -0.17 -13.35 -7.20
CA SER A 63 -0.19 -13.85 -8.57
C SER A 63 1.17 -13.66 -9.24
N ASP A 64 1.37 -14.30 -10.39
CA ASP A 64 2.44 -13.98 -11.35
C ASP A 64 2.22 -12.60 -12.03
N LYS A 65 1.80 -11.59 -11.26
CA LYS A 65 1.44 -10.23 -11.67
C LYS A 65 0.28 -10.16 -12.67
N ASP A 66 -0.80 -10.88 -12.38
CA ASP A 66 -2.02 -10.85 -13.20
C ASP A 66 -2.65 -9.44 -13.17
N GLU A 67 -2.66 -8.80 -14.35
CA GLU A 67 -3.14 -7.43 -14.52
C GLU A 67 -4.64 -7.26 -14.21
N TYR A 68 -5.43 -8.34 -14.23
CA TYR A 68 -6.84 -8.28 -13.86
C TYR A 68 -7.02 -7.79 -12.42
N TYR A 69 -6.29 -8.39 -11.48
CA TYR A 69 -6.36 -8.03 -10.06
C TYR A 69 -5.89 -6.60 -9.83
N LEU A 70 -4.81 -6.19 -10.50
CA LEU A 70 -4.31 -4.82 -10.42
C LEU A 70 -5.32 -3.81 -10.98
N HIS A 71 -6.03 -4.16 -12.05
CA HIS A 71 -7.07 -3.32 -12.64
C HIS A 71 -8.23 -3.10 -11.68
N GLU A 72 -8.78 -4.17 -11.10
CA GLU A 72 -9.90 -4.06 -10.15
C GLU A 72 -9.49 -3.33 -8.86
N ALA A 73 -8.28 -3.58 -8.33
CA ALA A 73 -7.73 -2.83 -7.21
C ALA A 73 -7.67 -1.32 -7.50
N LYS A 74 -7.09 -0.94 -8.65
CA LYS A 74 -6.99 0.46 -9.07
C LYS A 74 -8.36 1.11 -9.24
N LYS A 75 -9.32 0.40 -9.83
CA LYS A 75 -10.69 0.86 -10.00
C LYS A 75 -11.35 1.13 -8.66
N ALA A 76 -11.26 0.21 -7.70
CA ALA A 76 -11.80 0.39 -6.36
C ALA A 76 -11.18 1.62 -5.66
N PHE A 77 -9.85 1.72 -5.63
CA PHE A 77 -9.18 2.86 -4.98
C PHE A 77 -9.42 4.19 -5.69
N ALA A 78 -9.61 4.22 -7.01
CA ALA A 78 -9.94 5.44 -7.74
C ALA A 78 -11.30 6.02 -7.30
N HIS A 79 -12.30 5.18 -7.01
CA HIS A 79 -13.59 5.63 -6.48
C HIS A 79 -13.48 6.19 -5.05
N LEU A 80 -12.45 5.80 -4.32
CA LEU A 80 -12.17 6.23 -2.95
C LEU A 80 -11.17 7.39 -2.85
N TYR A 81 -10.58 7.81 -3.97
CA TYR A 81 -9.48 8.78 -4.02
C TYR A 81 -9.76 10.09 -3.26
N ASN A 82 -10.98 10.64 -3.42
CA ASN A 82 -11.41 11.86 -2.75
C ASN A 82 -12.06 11.62 -1.37
N LYS A 83 -12.18 10.37 -0.93
CA LYS A 83 -12.91 9.98 0.29
C LYS A 83 -11.99 9.57 1.44
N MET A 84 -10.83 8.97 1.14
CA MET A 84 -9.87 8.52 2.15
C MET A 84 -8.44 8.57 1.62
N ASP A 85 -7.48 8.84 2.51
CA ASP A 85 -6.07 8.99 2.15
C ASP A 85 -5.35 7.65 1.96
N GLU A 86 -5.84 6.57 2.56
CA GLU A 86 -5.37 5.20 2.30
C GLU A 86 -5.51 4.84 0.83
N ALA A 87 -6.57 5.28 0.15
CA ALA A 87 -6.75 5.05 -1.28
C ALA A 87 -5.66 5.75 -2.10
N LYS A 88 -5.26 6.97 -1.70
CA LYS A 88 -4.15 7.69 -2.34
C LYS A 88 -2.83 6.96 -2.10
N TYR A 89 -2.58 6.52 -0.88
CA TYR A 89 -1.39 5.73 -0.55
C TYR A 89 -1.31 4.44 -1.38
N MET A 90 -2.40 3.67 -1.44
CA MET A 90 -2.46 2.42 -2.23
C MET A 90 -2.30 2.68 -3.73
N LEU A 91 -2.90 3.75 -4.28
CA LEU A 91 -2.69 4.13 -5.68
C LEU A 91 -1.24 4.51 -5.97
N GLY A 92 -0.56 5.17 -5.02
CA GLY A 92 0.87 5.45 -5.10
C GLY A 92 1.69 4.16 -5.19
N LEU A 93 1.41 3.18 -4.31
CA LEU A 93 2.07 1.87 -4.35
C LEU A 93 1.80 1.12 -5.67
N ILE A 94 0.56 1.16 -6.16
CA ILE A 94 0.17 0.58 -7.46
C ILE A 94 1.01 1.18 -8.59
N ARG A 95 1.18 2.50 -8.63
CA ARG A 95 2.02 3.14 -9.66
C ARG A 95 3.48 2.73 -9.58
N ILE A 96 4.01 2.50 -8.37
CA ILE A 96 5.37 2.00 -8.21
C ILE A 96 5.50 0.59 -8.81
N VAL A 97 4.59 -0.34 -8.49
CA VAL A 97 4.67 -1.72 -9.00
C VAL A 97 4.34 -1.82 -10.50
N GLU A 98 3.60 -0.86 -11.07
CA GLU A 98 3.43 -0.68 -12.52
C GLU A 98 4.70 -0.14 -13.22
N GLY A 99 5.79 0.12 -12.48
CA GLY A 99 7.02 0.70 -13.03
C GLY A 99 6.87 2.17 -13.41
N ARG A 100 5.92 2.89 -12.78
CA ARG A 100 5.66 4.33 -12.98
C ARG A 100 5.92 5.14 -11.70
N PRO A 101 7.15 5.12 -11.16
CA PRO A 101 7.50 5.85 -9.93
C PRO A 101 7.26 7.36 -10.05
N ASP A 102 7.39 7.92 -11.26
CA ASP A 102 7.15 9.35 -11.51
C ASP A 102 5.69 9.78 -11.30
N ASP A 103 4.75 8.90 -11.67
CA ASP A 103 3.32 9.11 -11.48
C ASP A 103 2.91 8.87 -10.02
N ALA A 104 3.61 7.96 -9.34
CA ALA A 104 3.34 7.60 -7.94
C ALA A 104 3.46 8.81 -7.00
N ALA A 105 4.44 9.69 -7.22
CA ALA A 105 4.68 10.88 -6.39
C ALA A 105 3.42 11.74 -6.23
N ARG A 106 2.61 11.90 -7.29
CA ARG A 106 1.39 12.71 -7.25
C ARG A 106 0.35 12.18 -6.27
N PHE A 107 0.27 10.86 -6.11
CA PHE A 107 -0.67 10.25 -5.17
C PHE A 107 -0.22 10.46 -3.74
N PHE A 108 1.08 10.28 -3.47
CA PHE A 108 1.68 10.50 -2.16
C PHE A 108 1.64 11.98 -1.72
N GLU A 109 1.88 12.92 -2.65
CA GLU A 109 1.79 14.37 -2.39
C GLU A 109 0.35 14.84 -2.08
N ALA A 110 -0.65 14.09 -2.53
CA ALA A 110 -2.06 14.42 -2.31
C ALA A 110 -2.61 13.95 -0.96
N ILE A 111 -1.83 13.20 -0.17
CA ILE A 111 -2.21 12.74 1.18
C ILE A 111 -2.21 13.92 2.15
N GLN A 112 -3.31 14.10 2.88
CA GLN A 112 -3.47 15.19 3.86
C GLN A 112 -3.52 14.68 5.30
N ASP A 113 -4.15 13.53 5.52
CA ASP A 113 -4.23 12.80 6.78
C ASP A 113 -3.34 11.55 6.73
N PHE A 114 -2.40 11.48 7.67
CA PHE A 114 -1.43 10.38 7.79
C PHE A 114 -1.79 9.41 8.92
N THR A 115 -3.00 9.49 9.48
CA THR A 115 -3.46 8.54 10.51
C THR A 115 -3.84 7.18 9.94
N PHE A 116 -4.24 7.12 8.66
CA PHE A 116 -4.60 5.91 7.93
C PHE A 116 -5.46 4.92 8.75
N PRO A 117 -6.64 5.34 9.23
CA PRO A 117 -7.48 4.57 10.15
C PRO A 117 -7.84 3.16 9.66
N ARG A 118 -7.99 2.91 8.35
CA ARG A 118 -8.30 1.57 7.82
C ARG A 118 -7.15 0.59 7.98
N PHE A 119 -5.90 1.05 7.82
CA PHE A 119 -4.72 0.23 8.08
C PHE A 119 -4.62 -0.15 9.57
N ILE A 120 -5.00 0.77 10.47
CA ILE A 120 -5.08 0.51 11.91
C ILE A 120 -6.20 -0.49 12.22
N GLN A 121 -7.42 -0.22 11.74
CA GLN A 121 -8.61 -1.03 11.99
C GLN A 121 -8.41 -2.49 11.59
N TYR A 122 -7.77 -2.71 10.43
CA TYR A 122 -7.59 -4.04 9.87
C TYR A 122 -6.25 -4.67 10.18
N TYR A 123 -5.37 -3.99 10.93
CA TYR A 123 -4.04 -4.48 11.26
C TYR A 123 -3.27 -4.90 9.98
N ARG A 124 -3.29 -4.04 8.96
CA ARG A 124 -2.57 -4.24 7.70
C ARG A 124 -1.68 -3.06 7.41
N VAL A 125 -0.41 -3.32 7.15
CA VAL A 125 0.63 -2.30 7.00
C VAL A 125 1.27 -2.46 5.62
N PRO A 126 0.66 -1.92 4.55
CA PRO A 126 1.23 -1.94 3.21
C PRO A 126 2.50 -1.08 3.17
N THR A 127 3.64 -1.74 3.02
CA THR A 127 4.98 -1.17 3.17
C THR A 127 5.72 -1.23 1.85
N LEU A 128 6.21 -0.09 1.38
CA LEU A 128 7.11 -0.06 0.24
C LEU A 128 8.50 -0.52 0.70
N VAL A 129 9.05 -1.53 0.01
CA VAL A 129 10.38 -2.06 0.25
C VAL A 129 11.26 -1.75 -0.95
N ILE A 130 12.35 -1.04 -0.71
CA ILE A 130 13.26 -0.56 -1.75
C ILE A 130 14.62 -1.16 -1.51
N THR A 131 15.10 -1.99 -2.43
CA THR A 131 16.45 -2.54 -2.39
C THR A 131 17.34 -1.77 -3.36
N THR A 132 18.37 -1.14 -2.83
CA THR A 132 19.39 -0.45 -3.61
C THR A 132 20.34 -1.45 -4.28
N PRO A 133 21.03 -1.08 -5.39
CA PRO A 133 22.07 -1.93 -5.99
C PRO A 133 23.17 -2.35 -5.01
N GLU A 134 23.44 -1.53 -3.99
CA GLU A 134 24.45 -1.78 -2.95
C GLU A 134 23.95 -2.74 -1.85
N GLY A 135 22.73 -3.26 -1.96
CA GLY A 135 22.14 -4.22 -1.02
C GLY A 135 21.49 -3.61 0.22
N LYS A 136 21.50 -2.29 0.38
CA LYS A 136 20.75 -1.60 1.43
C LYS A 136 19.26 -1.65 1.12
N THR A 137 18.45 -1.97 2.12
CA THR A 137 16.99 -2.05 1.98
C THR A 137 16.31 -1.05 2.88
N PHE A 138 15.41 -0.26 2.30
CA PHE A 138 14.57 0.69 3.01
C PHE A 138 13.13 0.19 3.07
N TYR A 139 12.58 0.18 4.26
CA TYR A 139 11.19 -0.15 4.52
C TYR A 139 10.45 1.15 4.84
N SER A 140 9.46 1.50 4.03
CA SER A 140 8.64 2.69 4.21
C SER A 140 7.19 2.30 4.48
N THR A 141 6.78 2.49 5.73
CA THR A 141 5.44 2.16 6.25
C THR A 141 4.45 3.29 5.95
N PRO A 142 3.12 3.05 6.07
CA PRO A 142 2.12 4.09 5.90
C PRO A 142 2.13 5.03 7.11
N SER A 143 3.05 5.97 7.10
CA SER A 143 3.17 7.07 8.06
C SER A 143 3.61 8.34 7.34
N LYS A 144 3.56 9.49 8.03
CA LYS A 144 4.07 10.76 7.47
C LYS A 144 5.55 10.66 7.10
N GLU A 145 6.35 10.05 7.98
CA GLU A 145 7.78 9.86 7.80
C GLU A 145 8.05 8.92 6.62
N GLY A 146 7.30 7.80 6.52
CA GLY A 146 7.41 6.88 5.40
C GLY A 146 7.07 7.54 4.07
N VAL A 147 5.91 8.23 3.98
CA VAL A 147 5.52 8.96 2.77
C VAL A 147 6.57 10.00 2.37
N GLN A 148 7.14 10.74 3.33
CA GLN A 148 8.20 11.70 3.04
C GLN A 148 9.48 11.02 2.52
N GLN A 149 9.84 9.86 3.05
CA GLN A 149 10.98 9.06 2.55
C GLN A 149 10.74 8.60 1.11
N ILE A 150 9.53 8.10 0.80
CA ILE A 150 9.15 7.72 -0.56
C ILE A 150 9.30 8.92 -1.50
N LEU A 151 8.72 10.08 -1.14
CA LEU A 151 8.79 11.27 -1.97
C LEU A 151 10.23 11.74 -2.22
N ASN A 152 11.08 11.71 -1.20
CA ASN A 152 12.49 12.07 -1.35
C ASN A 152 13.23 11.11 -2.29
N LEU A 153 12.97 9.80 -2.17
CA LEU A 153 13.52 8.80 -3.06
C LEU A 153 13.09 9.04 -4.52
N LEU A 154 11.78 9.22 -4.74
CA LEU A 154 11.22 9.45 -6.07
C LEU A 154 11.76 10.73 -6.72
N LYS A 155 12.02 11.78 -5.94
CA LYS A 155 12.68 13.01 -6.42
C LYS A 155 14.12 12.75 -6.86
N ASN A 156 14.86 11.92 -6.12
CA ASN A 156 16.25 11.60 -6.45
C ASN A 156 16.39 10.71 -7.69
N LEU A 157 15.37 9.91 -8.04
CA LEU A 157 15.38 9.11 -9.27
C LEU A 157 15.23 9.96 -10.55
N LYS A 158 14.75 11.19 -10.43
CA LYS A 158 14.56 12.11 -11.56
C LYS A 158 15.82 12.94 -11.90
N ASN A 159 16.81 12.96 -11.01
CA ASN A 159 18.06 13.71 -11.15
C ASN A 159 19.19 12.79 -11.63
#